data_AF-A0A9D4FLB6-F1
#
_entry.id   AF-A0A9D4FLB6-F1
#
_cell.length_a   1.000
_cell.length_b   1.000
_cell.length_c   1.000
_cell.angle_alpha   90.00
_cell.angle_beta   90.00
_cell.angle_gamma   90.00
#
_symmetry.space_group_name_H-M   'P 1'
#
loop_
_entity.id
_entity.type
_entity.pdbx_description
1 polymer ?
#
loop_
_entity_poly.entity_id
_entity_poly.type
_entity_poly.pdbx_seq_one_letter_code
_entity_poly.pdbx_strand_id
1 'polypeptide(L)'
;MLAEILKQKPNYKCMTDREKNELLAYLISDGDTTKLEGLDLLLLASAEWGTFKQNGSLKYVCSEIEVNMFQGNGHHFIMPYEKLDQRSKDVMRFICDKKNYPIKDIDDDFLKKLLLETIQSHLGKELIITENINLNLDWLREVWNATTYRGIQRYLDVPIFPVLESGSFESNYQVKLVPLHNTNLLLKKVHTNIREQCLDDELEKCLRLLGITIVTQLPSWLLSDSIMDFVMFPSNDDVKEILQKTARIIDQEAIHVFNEKASDSNRARFLDFLAHVCPLNGDLLHLLQQLRLFMSIRPPGTFVCAQSSTFFVRESEKDQFPVNIQYPDHCILVKKSDEVIAELLGCTHMTLCTFMQLKLNGVQLDVFTNDSKHVILYFLKNIDKFDNVIDTASEIPFIKNTVGQSVKPSEVFDPFDEFLKRLFHGEDVFPSAVDDIRPYRNAFIKLGMKRNE
;
A
#
# COMPACT_ATOMS: atom_id res chain seq x y z
N MET A 1 -59.71 6.11 34.19
CA MET A 1 -60.01 5.30 35.40
C MET A 1 -59.22 3.99 35.41
N LEU A 2 -59.34 3.10 34.41
CA LEU A 2 -58.60 1.83 34.40
C LEU A 2 -57.07 2.00 34.40
N ALA A 3 -56.52 2.88 33.55
CA ALA A 3 -55.08 3.15 33.50
C ALA A 3 -54.50 3.57 34.87
N GLU A 4 -55.18 4.46 35.58
CA GLU A 4 -54.78 4.90 36.94
C GLU A 4 -54.82 3.76 37.96
N ILE A 5 -55.82 2.87 37.86
CA ILE A 5 -55.89 1.66 38.72
C ILE A 5 -54.70 0.74 38.43
N LEU A 6 -54.35 0.53 37.17
CA LEU A 6 -53.22 -0.32 36.76
C LEU A 6 -51.87 0.23 37.23
N LYS A 7 -51.70 1.56 37.24
CA LYS A 7 -50.50 2.22 37.79
C LYS A 7 -50.36 2.00 39.29
N GLN A 8 -51.47 2.05 40.04
CA GLN A 8 -51.47 1.83 41.48
C GLN A 8 -51.35 0.35 41.86
N LYS A 9 -51.87 -0.56 41.03
CA LYS A 9 -51.87 -2.00 41.25
C LYS A 9 -51.34 -2.74 40.02
N PRO A 10 -50.02 -2.99 39.94
CA PRO A 10 -49.36 -3.52 38.74
C PRO A 10 -49.56 -5.03 38.55
N ASN A 11 -50.75 -5.57 38.87
CA ASN A 11 -51.07 -7.00 38.72
C ASN A 11 -50.99 -7.47 37.26
N TYR A 12 -51.13 -6.53 36.31
CA TYR A 12 -50.99 -6.79 34.88
C TYR A 12 -49.57 -7.22 34.48
N LYS A 13 -48.54 -6.97 35.32
CA LYS A 13 -47.17 -7.42 35.01
C LYS A 13 -47.05 -8.94 34.90
N CYS A 14 -47.91 -9.67 35.62
CA CYS A 14 -47.97 -11.14 35.61
C CYS A 14 -48.84 -11.72 34.48
N MET A 15 -49.49 -10.87 33.68
CA MET A 15 -50.27 -11.32 32.52
C MET A 15 -49.37 -11.90 31.44
N THR A 16 -49.94 -12.83 30.66
CA THR A 16 -49.34 -13.36 29.44
C THR A 16 -49.17 -12.27 28.38
N ASP A 17 -48.30 -12.49 27.40
CA ASP A 17 -48.06 -11.52 26.33
C ASP A 17 -49.35 -11.20 25.54
N ARG A 18 -50.19 -12.22 25.34
CA ARG A 18 -51.50 -12.06 24.70
C ARG A 18 -52.43 -11.14 25.51
N GLU A 19 -52.54 -11.36 26.80
CA GLU A 19 -53.38 -10.53 27.68
C GLU A 19 -52.87 -9.09 27.76
N LYS A 20 -51.55 -8.88 27.79
CA LYS A 20 -50.95 -7.54 27.75
C LYS A 20 -51.23 -6.83 26.43
N ASN A 21 -51.16 -7.52 25.30
CA ASN A 21 -51.55 -6.96 24.00
C ASN A 21 -53.05 -6.62 23.93
N GLU A 22 -53.92 -7.47 24.45
CA GLU A 22 -55.36 -7.20 24.52
C GLU A 22 -55.67 -5.99 25.41
N LEU A 23 -54.96 -5.88 26.55
CA LEU A 23 -55.06 -4.74 27.45
C LEU A 23 -54.56 -3.45 26.79
N LEU A 24 -53.41 -3.51 26.09
CA LEU A 24 -52.87 -2.38 25.34
C LEU A 24 -53.89 -1.89 24.29
N ALA A 25 -54.44 -2.80 23.49
CA ALA A 25 -55.45 -2.50 22.48
C ALA A 25 -56.72 -1.89 23.08
N TYR A 26 -57.16 -2.38 24.24
CA TYR A 26 -58.30 -1.83 24.95
C TYR A 26 -58.04 -0.41 25.47
N LEU A 27 -56.87 -0.17 26.08
CA LEU A 27 -56.52 1.12 26.66
C LEU A 27 -56.49 2.25 25.64
N ILE A 28 -56.11 1.95 24.39
CA ILE A 28 -56.05 2.94 23.31
C ILE A 28 -57.28 2.92 22.38
N SER A 29 -58.32 2.15 22.69
CA SER A 29 -59.49 1.97 21.82
C SER A 29 -60.28 3.26 21.56
N ASP A 30 -60.19 4.25 22.45
CA ASP A 30 -60.78 5.58 22.27
C ASP A 30 -59.81 6.61 21.69
N GLY A 31 -58.63 6.16 21.28
CA GLY A 31 -57.62 6.96 20.57
C GLY A 31 -56.71 7.81 21.46
N ASP A 32 -56.86 7.75 22.79
CA ASP A 32 -56.02 8.46 23.74
C ASP A 32 -54.83 7.61 24.19
N THR A 33 -53.64 7.86 23.61
CA THR A 33 -52.42 7.13 23.96
C THR A 33 -51.79 7.60 25.26
N THR A 34 -52.19 8.75 25.82
CA THR A 34 -51.59 9.32 27.05
C THR A 34 -51.81 8.43 28.28
N LYS A 35 -52.85 7.60 28.25
CA LYS A 35 -53.16 6.58 29.26
C LYS A 35 -52.06 5.54 29.45
N LEU A 36 -51.19 5.36 28.45
CA LEU A 36 -50.10 4.41 28.52
C LEU A 36 -48.94 4.90 29.39
N GLU A 37 -48.86 6.20 29.70
CA GLU A 37 -47.75 6.78 30.47
C GLU A 37 -47.55 6.06 31.81
N GLY A 38 -46.36 5.48 32.01
CA GLY A 38 -45.99 4.74 33.21
C GLY A 38 -46.42 3.26 33.22
N LEU A 39 -46.99 2.73 32.14
CA LEU A 39 -47.37 1.32 32.03
C LEU A 39 -46.30 0.49 31.29
N ASP A 40 -46.00 -0.69 31.83
CA ASP A 40 -45.08 -1.69 31.26
C ASP A 40 -45.77 -2.52 30.17
N LEU A 41 -46.20 -1.84 29.11
CA LEU A 41 -46.97 -2.40 27.99
C LEU A 41 -46.29 -2.15 26.64
N LEU A 42 -45.02 -1.77 26.61
CA LEU A 42 -44.25 -1.62 25.37
C LEU A 42 -43.44 -2.89 25.10
N LEU A 43 -43.87 -3.72 24.15
CA LEU A 43 -43.15 -4.95 23.83
C LEU A 43 -41.86 -4.65 23.05
N LEU A 44 -40.71 -5.01 23.62
CA LEU A 44 -39.39 -4.79 23.06
C LEU A 44 -38.90 -6.03 22.29
N ALA A 45 -37.92 -5.84 21.40
CA ALA A 45 -37.34 -6.94 20.64
C ALA A 45 -36.50 -7.90 21.50
N SER A 46 -36.11 -7.50 22.73
CA SER A 46 -35.55 -8.39 23.74
C SER A 46 -36.57 -9.39 24.33
N ALA A 47 -37.82 -9.37 23.85
CA ALA A 47 -38.98 -10.07 24.42
C ALA A 47 -39.35 -9.60 25.84
N GLU A 48 -38.81 -8.47 26.27
CA GLU A 48 -39.17 -7.83 27.54
C GLU A 48 -40.25 -6.78 27.33
N TRP A 49 -41.03 -6.52 28.38
CA TRP A 49 -42.01 -5.45 28.41
C TRP A 49 -41.41 -4.20 29.05
N GLY A 50 -41.23 -3.16 28.24
CA GLY A 50 -40.77 -1.84 28.65
C GLY A 50 -41.91 -0.90 29.06
N THR A 51 -41.54 0.19 29.74
CA THR A 51 -42.47 1.24 30.17
C THR A 51 -42.65 2.31 29.10
N PHE A 52 -43.90 2.70 28.83
CA PHE A 52 -44.19 3.93 28.08
C PHE A 52 -43.85 5.18 28.92
N LYS A 53 -42.97 6.03 28.40
CA LYS A 53 -42.57 7.30 29.03
C LYS A 53 -42.43 8.41 27.99
N GLN A 54 -43.12 9.52 28.16
CA GLN A 54 -43.02 10.69 27.26
C GLN A 54 -41.59 11.23 27.14
N ASN A 55 -40.86 11.25 28.27
CA ASN A 55 -39.45 11.66 28.34
C ASN A 55 -38.50 10.45 28.53
N GLY A 56 -38.87 9.31 27.96
CA GLY A 56 -38.09 8.06 28.02
C GLY A 56 -36.88 8.04 27.09
N SER A 57 -36.14 6.93 27.14
CA SER A 57 -35.15 6.64 26.10
C SER A 57 -35.83 6.36 24.78
N LEU A 58 -35.25 6.87 23.69
CA LEU A 58 -35.75 6.66 22.33
C LEU A 58 -35.74 5.17 21.99
N LYS A 59 -36.86 4.68 21.47
CA LYS A 59 -37.03 3.32 20.96
C LYS A 59 -37.26 3.35 19.46
N TYR A 60 -36.78 2.31 18.79
CA TYR A 60 -36.81 2.25 17.34
C TYR A 60 -37.74 1.16 16.83
N VAL A 61 -38.42 1.48 15.73
CA VAL A 61 -39.17 0.52 14.92
C VAL A 61 -38.27 0.09 13.76
N CYS A 62 -38.11 -1.21 13.59
CA CYS A 62 -37.25 -1.82 12.58
C CYS A 62 -37.76 -3.21 12.19
N SER A 63 -37.25 -3.73 11.08
CA SER A 63 -37.55 -5.10 10.63
C SER A 63 -36.83 -6.14 11.48
N GLU A 64 -37.30 -7.39 11.44
CA GLU A 64 -36.62 -8.51 12.11
C GLU A 64 -35.16 -8.66 11.67
N ILE A 65 -34.90 -8.50 10.37
CA ILE A 65 -33.55 -8.59 9.79
C ILE A 65 -32.62 -7.52 10.40
N GLU A 66 -33.14 -6.31 10.66
CA GLU A 66 -32.38 -5.23 11.29
C GLU A 66 -32.12 -5.50 12.77
N VAL A 67 -33.11 -6.00 13.52
CA VAL A 67 -32.90 -6.36 14.94
C VAL A 67 -31.79 -7.40 15.10
N ASN A 68 -31.74 -8.40 14.20
CA ASN A 68 -30.76 -9.48 14.27
C ASN A 68 -29.31 -8.99 14.14
N MET A 69 -29.08 -7.80 13.55
CA MET A 69 -27.76 -7.18 13.47
C MET A 69 -27.20 -6.77 14.84
N PHE A 70 -28.06 -6.56 15.84
CA PHE A 70 -27.69 -5.92 17.11
C PHE A 70 -27.89 -6.87 18.29
N GLN A 71 -27.13 -7.97 18.31
CA GLN A 71 -27.16 -8.92 19.42
C GLN A 71 -26.87 -8.21 20.76
N GLY A 72 -27.70 -8.47 21.77
CA GLY A 72 -27.63 -7.82 23.09
C GLY A 72 -28.31 -6.45 23.19
N ASN A 73 -28.69 -5.84 22.06
CA ASN A 73 -29.29 -4.49 22.00
C ASN A 73 -30.80 -4.49 21.73
N GLY A 74 -31.48 -5.63 21.87
CA GLY A 74 -32.92 -5.78 21.65
C GLY A 74 -33.80 -4.82 22.45
N HIS A 75 -33.30 -4.29 23.57
CA HIS A 75 -33.99 -3.33 24.41
C HIS A 75 -34.13 -1.93 23.77
N HIS A 76 -33.35 -1.61 22.74
CA HIS A 76 -33.47 -0.36 21.96
C HIS A 76 -34.60 -0.42 20.93
N PHE A 77 -35.07 -1.62 20.61
CA PHE A 77 -36.02 -1.85 19.52
C PHE A 77 -37.36 -2.29 20.07
N ILE A 78 -38.40 -1.84 19.41
CA ILE A 78 -39.74 -2.40 19.56
C ILE A 78 -39.76 -3.76 18.86
N MET A 79 -40.58 -4.68 19.35
CA MET A 79 -40.78 -5.96 18.68
C MET A 79 -41.10 -5.77 17.19
N PRO A 80 -40.35 -6.42 16.27
CA PRO A 80 -40.57 -6.27 14.83
C PRO A 80 -42.01 -6.54 14.43
N TYR A 81 -42.53 -5.73 13.50
CA TYR A 81 -43.91 -5.88 13.03
C TYR A 81 -44.19 -7.27 12.44
N GLU A 82 -43.18 -7.95 11.90
CA GLU A 82 -43.29 -9.30 11.34
C GLU A 82 -43.70 -10.33 12.40
N LYS A 83 -43.28 -10.14 13.67
CA LYS A 83 -43.56 -11.05 14.78
C LYS A 83 -44.88 -10.76 15.50
N LEU A 84 -45.49 -9.60 15.25
CA LEU A 84 -46.74 -9.20 15.86
C LEU A 84 -47.94 -9.78 15.09
N ASP A 85 -49.04 -10.06 15.79
CA ASP A 85 -50.32 -10.29 15.14
C ASP A 85 -50.87 -8.99 14.50
N GLN A 86 -51.84 -9.09 13.59
CA GLN A 86 -52.37 -7.93 12.86
C GLN A 86 -52.90 -6.83 13.78
N ARG A 87 -53.60 -7.20 14.86
CA ARG A 87 -54.18 -6.24 15.80
C ARG A 87 -53.10 -5.50 16.56
N SER A 88 -52.06 -6.20 17.00
CA SER A 88 -50.89 -5.64 17.66
C SER A 88 -50.11 -4.71 16.72
N LYS A 89 -50.02 -5.03 15.42
CA LYS A 89 -49.43 -4.12 14.42
C LYS A 89 -50.22 -2.80 14.31
N ASP A 90 -51.54 -2.87 14.22
CA ASP A 90 -52.39 -1.68 14.08
C ASP A 90 -52.30 -0.77 15.32
N VAL A 91 -52.28 -1.38 16.50
CA VAL A 91 -52.06 -0.71 17.80
C VAL A 91 -50.71 0.01 17.83
N MET A 92 -49.63 -0.69 17.45
CA MET A 92 -48.29 -0.12 17.50
C MET A 92 -48.07 0.97 16.45
N ARG A 93 -48.63 0.83 15.24
CA ARG A 93 -48.64 1.91 14.23
C ARG A 93 -49.37 3.15 14.75
N PHE A 94 -50.55 2.97 15.34
CA PHE A 94 -51.30 4.07 15.93
C PHE A 94 -50.51 4.82 17.01
N ILE A 95 -49.79 4.09 17.87
CA ILE A 95 -48.95 4.68 18.91
C ILE A 95 -47.78 5.48 18.29
N CYS A 96 -47.13 4.94 17.25
CA CYS A 96 -46.05 5.62 16.55
C CYS A 96 -46.52 6.91 15.86
N ASP A 97 -47.67 6.86 15.18
CA ASP A 97 -48.25 8.00 14.45
C ASP A 97 -48.61 9.18 15.35
N LYS A 98 -49.03 8.90 16.59
CA LYS A 98 -49.41 9.93 17.55
C LYS A 98 -48.22 10.72 18.11
N LYS A 99 -46.98 10.23 17.98
CA LYS A 99 -45.74 10.89 18.42
C LYS A 99 -45.74 11.37 19.89
N ASN A 100 -46.58 10.78 20.73
CA ASN A 100 -46.64 11.09 22.17
C ASN A 100 -45.49 10.44 22.95
N TYR A 101 -44.83 9.44 22.36
CA TYR A 101 -43.71 8.72 22.97
C TYR A 101 -42.47 8.86 22.07
N PRO A 102 -41.25 8.77 22.64
CA PRO A 102 -40.01 8.81 21.86
C PRO A 102 -39.82 7.47 21.15
N ILE A 103 -40.65 7.23 20.14
CA ILE A 103 -40.63 6.06 19.26
C ILE A 103 -40.50 6.58 17.83
N LYS A 104 -39.53 6.06 17.08
CA LYS A 104 -39.27 6.49 15.70
C LYS A 104 -38.89 5.31 14.82
N ASP A 105 -39.17 5.44 13.52
CA ASP A 105 -38.53 4.57 12.53
C ASP A 105 -37.02 4.76 12.59
N ILE A 106 -36.29 3.67 12.43
CA ILE A 106 -34.84 3.73 12.46
C ILE A 106 -34.30 4.34 11.16
N ASP A 107 -33.44 5.34 11.31
CA ASP A 107 -32.68 5.91 10.21
C ASP A 107 -31.35 5.16 10.00
N ASP A 108 -30.80 5.25 8.78
CA ASP A 108 -29.61 4.50 8.39
C ASP A 108 -28.35 4.99 9.13
N ASP A 109 -28.26 6.28 9.44
CA ASP A 109 -27.12 6.86 10.16
C ASP A 109 -27.04 6.33 11.60
N PHE A 110 -28.18 6.21 12.27
CA PHE A 110 -28.29 5.62 13.59
C PHE A 110 -28.04 4.12 13.57
N LEU A 111 -28.58 3.37 12.59
CA LEU A 111 -28.27 1.95 12.40
C LEU A 111 -26.75 1.72 12.32
N LYS A 112 -26.10 2.50 11.46
CA LYS A 112 -24.66 2.45 11.24
C LYS A 112 -23.88 2.77 12.53
N LYS A 113 -24.27 3.83 13.24
CA LYS A 113 -23.65 4.20 14.53
C LYS A 113 -23.80 3.09 15.57
N LEU A 114 -25.00 2.54 15.71
CA LEU A 114 -25.29 1.48 16.67
C LEU A 114 -24.53 0.19 16.33
N LEU A 115 -24.33 -0.10 15.04
CA LEU A 115 -23.59 -1.27 14.58
C LEU A 115 -22.11 -1.14 14.94
N LEU A 116 -21.53 0.06 14.74
CA LEU A 116 -20.18 0.38 15.19
C LEU A 116 -20.04 0.22 16.71
N GLU A 117 -20.97 0.73 17.49
CA GLU A 117 -20.97 0.57 18.97
C GLU A 117 -21.08 -0.90 19.38
N THR A 118 -21.92 -1.69 18.68
CA THR A 118 -22.08 -3.13 18.92
C THR A 118 -20.78 -3.88 18.64
N ILE A 119 -20.13 -3.60 17.51
CA ILE A 119 -18.84 -4.19 17.14
C ILE A 119 -17.76 -3.82 18.15
N GLN A 120 -17.64 -2.54 18.49
CA GLN A 120 -16.59 -2.05 19.39
C GLN A 120 -16.75 -2.57 20.82
N SER A 121 -17.99 -2.67 21.32
CA SER A 121 -18.27 -3.18 22.66
C SER A 121 -17.94 -4.67 22.83
N HIS A 122 -18.06 -5.46 21.77
CA HIS A 122 -17.86 -6.91 21.83
C HIS A 122 -16.47 -7.36 21.35
N LEU A 123 -15.93 -6.72 20.31
CA LEU A 123 -14.66 -7.13 19.68
C LEU A 123 -13.46 -6.25 20.05
N GLY A 124 -13.71 -5.10 20.71
CA GLY A 124 -12.65 -4.17 21.11
C GLY A 124 -11.90 -3.58 19.92
N LYS A 125 -10.60 -3.30 20.11
CA LYS A 125 -9.74 -2.64 19.11
C LYS A 125 -9.26 -3.57 18.00
N GLU A 126 -9.17 -4.87 18.28
CA GLU A 126 -8.61 -5.84 17.34
C GLU A 126 -9.62 -6.25 16.26
N LEU A 127 -10.93 -6.11 16.56
CA LEU A 127 -12.02 -6.40 15.63
C LEU A 127 -11.99 -7.86 15.14
N ILE A 128 -11.68 -8.80 16.03
CA ILE A 128 -11.51 -10.22 15.71
C ILE A 128 -12.71 -11.04 16.21
N ILE A 129 -13.35 -11.78 15.29
CA ILE A 129 -14.37 -12.78 15.56
C ILE A 129 -13.71 -14.17 15.68
N THR A 130 -14.14 -14.93 16.70
CA THR A 130 -13.80 -16.36 16.88
C THR A 130 -15.07 -17.14 17.26
N GLU A 131 -15.01 -18.47 17.22
CA GLU A 131 -16.15 -19.34 17.53
C GLU A 131 -16.73 -19.17 18.94
N ASN A 132 -15.90 -18.72 19.89
CA ASN A 132 -16.26 -18.65 21.31
C ASN A 132 -16.85 -17.30 21.73
N ILE A 133 -17.08 -16.39 20.79
CA ILE A 133 -17.58 -15.04 21.05
C ILE A 133 -19.04 -14.94 20.56
N ASN A 134 -19.86 -14.14 21.26
CA ASN A 134 -21.27 -13.93 20.91
C ASN A 134 -21.45 -13.41 19.48
N LEU A 135 -20.61 -12.46 19.05
CA LEU A 135 -20.54 -12.03 17.66
C LEU A 135 -19.70 -13.03 16.86
N ASN A 136 -20.36 -14.06 16.34
CA ASN A 136 -19.77 -15.14 15.54
C ASN A 136 -20.07 -14.95 14.03
N LEU A 137 -19.71 -15.94 13.20
CA LEU A 137 -19.98 -15.88 11.75
C LEU A 137 -21.47 -15.88 11.38
N ASP A 138 -22.34 -16.48 12.19
CA ASP A 138 -23.79 -16.46 11.92
C ASP A 138 -24.35 -15.05 12.15
N TRP A 139 -23.91 -14.36 13.21
CA TRP A 139 -24.22 -12.95 13.40
C TRP A 139 -23.74 -12.11 12.21
N LEU A 140 -22.51 -12.33 11.75
CA LEU A 140 -21.95 -11.57 10.63
C LEU A 140 -22.77 -11.79 9.35
N ARG A 141 -23.26 -13.02 9.12
CA ARG A 141 -24.16 -13.32 8.00
C ARG A 141 -25.46 -12.52 8.08
N GLU A 142 -26.06 -12.41 9.26
CA GLU A 142 -27.27 -11.59 9.48
C GLU A 142 -27.00 -10.09 9.20
N VAL A 143 -25.85 -9.58 9.66
CA VAL A 143 -25.41 -8.21 9.36
C VAL A 143 -25.27 -7.98 7.86
N TRP A 144 -24.69 -8.93 7.13
CA TRP A 144 -24.55 -8.83 5.68
C TRP A 144 -25.87 -8.91 4.94
N ASN A 145 -26.80 -9.76 5.38
CA ASN A 145 -28.15 -9.82 4.81
C ASN A 145 -28.87 -8.47 4.96
N ALA A 146 -28.80 -7.89 6.15
CA ALA A 146 -29.44 -6.61 6.47
C ALA A 146 -28.82 -5.42 5.72
N THR A 147 -27.50 -5.33 5.71
CA THR A 147 -26.78 -4.24 5.02
C THR A 147 -26.91 -4.33 3.51
N THR A 148 -26.95 -5.54 2.94
CA THR A 148 -27.22 -5.75 1.52
C THR A 148 -28.65 -5.31 1.17
N TYR A 149 -29.64 -5.66 2.00
CA TYR A 149 -31.03 -5.24 1.81
C TYR A 149 -31.21 -3.72 1.84
N ARG A 150 -30.50 -3.03 2.74
CA ARG A 150 -30.52 -1.55 2.89
C ARG A 150 -29.61 -0.81 1.90
N GLY A 151 -28.76 -1.53 1.18
CA GLY A 151 -27.71 -1.01 0.30
C GLY A 151 -26.36 -0.88 1.00
N ILE A 152 -25.43 -1.78 0.66
CA ILE A 152 -24.10 -1.91 1.29
C ILE A 152 -23.26 -0.63 1.22
N GLN A 153 -23.48 0.22 0.22
CA GLN A 153 -22.81 1.51 0.02
C GLN A 153 -22.97 2.48 1.20
N ARG A 154 -23.97 2.27 2.07
CA ARG A 154 -24.19 3.11 3.26
C ARG A 154 -23.29 2.72 4.45
N TYR A 155 -22.68 1.53 4.39
CA TYR A 155 -21.95 0.91 5.51
C TYR A 155 -20.46 0.73 5.22
N LEU A 156 -19.90 1.47 4.25
CA LEU A 156 -18.54 1.24 3.74
C LEU A 156 -17.46 1.39 4.82
N ASP A 157 -17.62 2.32 5.73
CA ASP A 157 -16.73 2.61 6.86
C ASP A 157 -16.97 1.71 8.08
N VAL A 158 -18.00 0.87 8.06
CA VAL A 158 -18.23 -0.10 9.15
C VAL A 158 -17.35 -1.33 8.90
N PRO A 159 -16.58 -1.80 9.90
CA PRO A 159 -15.77 -2.99 9.76
C PRO A 159 -16.65 -4.23 9.83
N ILE A 160 -17.20 -4.63 8.69
CA ILE A 160 -18.05 -5.83 8.54
C ILE A 160 -17.48 -6.81 7.51
N PHE A 161 -16.45 -6.46 6.75
CA PHE A 161 -15.87 -7.36 5.78
C PHE A 161 -14.95 -8.38 6.48
N PRO A 162 -15.19 -9.70 6.34
CA PRO A 162 -14.39 -10.71 7.01
C PRO A 162 -13.10 -11.02 6.25
N VAL A 163 -11.98 -10.93 6.96
CA VAL A 163 -10.66 -11.36 6.50
C VAL A 163 -10.20 -12.51 7.40
N LEU A 164 -9.96 -13.68 6.81
CA LEU A 164 -9.49 -14.86 7.54
C LEU A 164 -8.00 -14.70 7.88
N GLU A 165 -7.68 -14.60 9.18
CA GLU A 165 -6.31 -14.55 9.69
C GLU A 165 -5.75 -15.96 9.90
N SER A 166 -6.58 -16.87 10.42
CA SER A 166 -6.22 -18.27 10.62
C SER A 166 -7.44 -19.19 10.61
N GLY A 167 -7.21 -20.49 10.35
CA GLY A 167 -8.25 -21.52 10.34
C GLY A 167 -9.03 -21.58 9.03
N SER A 168 -10.33 -21.83 9.12
CA SER A 168 -11.26 -21.90 7.99
C SER A 168 -12.64 -21.35 8.40
N PHE A 169 -13.42 -20.79 7.48
CA PHE A 169 -14.77 -20.32 7.80
C PHE A 169 -15.74 -21.43 8.30
N GLU A 170 -15.34 -22.70 8.21
CA GLU A 170 -16.11 -23.85 8.70
C GLU A 170 -15.71 -24.29 10.11
N SER A 171 -14.45 -24.05 10.51
CA SER A 171 -13.95 -24.46 11.83
C SER A 171 -12.67 -23.73 12.24
N ASN A 172 -12.53 -23.50 13.55
CA ASN A 172 -11.40 -22.88 14.25
C ASN A 172 -10.96 -21.55 13.62
N TYR A 173 -11.91 -20.71 13.21
CA TYR A 173 -11.59 -19.45 12.55
C TYR A 173 -11.12 -18.36 13.50
N GLN A 174 -10.22 -17.54 12.99
CA GLN A 174 -9.95 -16.21 13.49
C GLN A 174 -10.18 -15.23 12.34
N VAL A 175 -11.24 -14.42 12.44
CA VAL A 175 -11.66 -13.52 11.36
C VAL A 175 -11.53 -12.10 11.83
N LYS A 176 -10.67 -11.33 11.17
CA LYS A 176 -10.57 -9.89 11.37
C LYS A 176 -11.63 -9.19 10.53
N LEU A 177 -12.36 -8.28 11.15
CA LEU A 177 -13.28 -7.41 10.43
C LEU A 177 -12.57 -6.15 9.94
N VAL A 178 -12.72 -5.87 8.66
CA VAL A 178 -12.18 -4.67 8.02
C VAL A 178 -13.31 -3.89 7.34
N PRO A 179 -13.19 -2.56 7.22
CA PRO A 179 -14.18 -1.79 6.50
C PRO A 179 -14.02 -1.97 4.99
N LEU A 180 -15.10 -1.72 4.24
CA LEU A 180 -15.15 -1.80 2.77
C LEU A 180 -14.61 -0.55 2.07
N HIS A 181 -14.63 0.61 2.73
CA HIS A 181 -14.14 1.87 2.15
C HIS A 181 -12.63 1.79 1.90
N ASN A 182 -12.15 2.52 0.87
CA ASN A 182 -10.75 2.56 0.46
C ASN A 182 -10.17 1.17 0.24
N THR A 183 -10.81 0.46 -0.71
CA THR A 183 -10.69 -0.95 -1.11
C THR A 183 -9.26 -1.40 -1.41
N ASN A 184 -8.41 -1.44 -0.39
CA ASN A 184 -7.12 -2.12 -0.42
C ASN A 184 -7.34 -3.63 -0.20
N LEU A 185 -8.47 -4.16 -0.66
CA LEU A 185 -8.84 -5.57 -0.56
C LEU A 185 -8.53 -6.25 -1.88
N LEU A 186 -7.65 -7.24 -1.86
CA LEU A 186 -7.25 -8.01 -3.03
C LEU A 186 -7.42 -9.49 -2.75
N LEU A 187 -8.14 -10.22 -3.61
CA LEU A 187 -8.23 -11.67 -3.51
C LEU A 187 -6.90 -12.29 -3.90
N LYS A 188 -6.41 -13.23 -3.07
CA LYS A 188 -5.21 -14.00 -3.39
C LYS A 188 -5.42 -14.87 -4.63
N LYS A 189 -6.60 -15.49 -4.74
CA LYS A 189 -6.86 -16.52 -5.74
C LYS A 189 -8.31 -16.50 -6.14
N VAL A 190 -8.56 -16.61 -7.44
CA VAL A 190 -9.90 -16.72 -8.01
C VAL A 190 -9.98 -17.87 -9.00
N HIS A 191 -11.01 -18.69 -8.83
CA HIS A 191 -11.38 -19.73 -9.75
C HIS A 191 -12.42 -19.18 -10.71
N THR A 192 -11.98 -18.83 -11.93
CA THR A 192 -12.90 -18.58 -13.04
C THR A 192 -13.08 -19.85 -13.85
N ASN A 193 -14.17 -19.95 -14.61
CA ASN A 193 -14.45 -21.09 -15.49
C ASN A 193 -13.37 -21.32 -16.56
N ILE A 194 -12.47 -20.36 -16.78
CA ILE A 194 -11.52 -20.34 -17.90
C ILE A 194 -10.07 -20.47 -17.42
N ARG A 195 -9.71 -19.83 -16.30
CA ARG A 195 -8.37 -19.94 -15.69
C ARG A 195 -8.42 -19.74 -14.18
N GLU A 196 -7.54 -20.42 -13.50
CA GLU A 196 -7.15 -20.09 -12.14
C GLU A 196 -6.14 -18.93 -12.20
N GLN A 197 -6.47 -17.82 -11.53
CA GLN A 197 -5.54 -16.72 -11.31
C GLN A 197 -5.16 -16.71 -9.83
N CYS A 198 -3.87 -16.65 -9.56
CA CYS A 198 -3.32 -16.63 -8.21
C CYS A 198 -2.21 -15.59 -8.15
N LEU A 199 -2.24 -14.79 -7.08
CA LEU A 199 -1.18 -13.87 -6.75
C LEU A 199 0.07 -14.65 -6.33
N ASP A 200 1.23 -14.24 -6.84
CA ASP A 200 2.53 -14.77 -6.44
C ASP A 200 2.81 -14.45 -4.96
N ASP A 201 3.37 -15.42 -4.22
CA ASP A 201 3.59 -15.29 -2.77
C ASP A 201 4.58 -14.18 -2.41
N GLU A 202 5.58 -13.91 -3.26
CA GLU A 202 6.56 -12.86 -3.01
C GLU A 202 6.00 -11.48 -3.34
N LEU A 203 5.15 -11.38 -4.37
CA LEU A 203 4.38 -10.18 -4.67
C LEU A 203 3.35 -9.91 -3.57
N GLU A 204 2.64 -10.93 -3.07
CA GLU A 204 1.70 -10.83 -1.96
C GLU A 204 2.33 -10.16 -0.73
N LYS A 205 3.53 -10.60 -0.35
CA LYS A 205 4.27 -10.02 0.78
C LYS A 205 4.56 -8.53 0.56
N CYS A 206 4.98 -8.13 -0.65
CA CYS A 206 5.16 -6.72 -0.99
C CYS A 206 3.87 -5.91 -0.82
N LEU A 207 2.76 -6.41 -1.35
CA LEU A 207 1.46 -5.72 -1.27
C LEU A 207 1.01 -5.57 0.19
N ARG A 208 1.15 -6.63 1.01
CA ARG A 208 0.85 -6.58 2.45
C ARG A 208 1.69 -5.54 3.19
N LEU A 209 2.99 -5.44 2.88
CA LEU A 209 3.88 -4.44 3.48
C LEU A 209 3.47 -3.00 3.12
N LEU A 210 2.85 -2.80 1.95
CA LEU A 210 2.31 -1.52 1.52
C LEU A 210 0.89 -1.23 2.07
N GLY A 211 0.37 -2.08 2.96
CA GLY A 211 -0.94 -1.90 3.59
C GLY A 211 -2.11 -2.47 2.77
N ILE A 212 -1.85 -3.26 1.73
CA ILE A 212 -2.89 -3.97 0.99
C ILE A 212 -3.30 -5.23 1.76
N THR A 213 -4.59 -5.35 2.02
CA THR A 213 -5.20 -6.48 2.71
C THR A 213 -5.49 -7.59 1.70
N ILE A 214 -4.77 -8.71 1.86
CA ILE A 214 -4.92 -9.87 1.00
C ILE A 214 -5.96 -10.82 1.57
N VAL A 215 -7.02 -11.07 0.81
CA VAL A 215 -8.13 -11.94 1.15
C VAL A 215 -7.87 -13.33 0.56
N THR A 216 -7.58 -14.31 1.40
CA THR A 216 -7.22 -15.67 0.97
C THR A 216 -8.43 -16.50 0.58
N GLN A 217 -9.55 -16.29 1.26
CA GLN A 217 -10.81 -16.99 1.05
C GLN A 217 -11.98 -16.05 1.34
N LEU A 218 -13.08 -16.25 0.63
CA LEU A 218 -14.37 -15.64 0.95
C LEU A 218 -15.33 -16.70 1.50
N PRO A 219 -16.14 -16.36 2.51
CA PRO A 219 -17.30 -17.17 2.90
C PRO A 219 -18.29 -17.32 1.73
N SER A 220 -18.95 -18.48 1.66
CA SER A 220 -19.92 -18.79 0.60
C SER A 220 -21.12 -17.83 0.54
N TRP A 221 -21.48 -17.23 1.68
CA TRP A 221 -22.57 -16.27 1.79
C TRP A 221 -22.21 -14.84 1.36
N LEU A 222 -20.94 -14.56 1.01
CA LEU A 222 -20.47 -13.27 0.48
C LEU A 222 -20.39 -13.21 -1.04
N LEU A 223 -20.82 -14.24 -1.77
CA LEU A 223 -20.73 -14.29 -3.23
C LEU A 223 -21.85 -13.49 -3.93
N SER A 224 -22.13 -12.27 -3.48
CA SER A 224 -23.02 -11.32 -4.15
C SER A 224 -22.23 -10.50 -5.16
N ASP A 225 -22.80 -10.23 -6.34
CA ASP A 225 -22.25 -9.31 -7.35
C ASP A 225 -21.92 -7.94 -6.74
N SER A 226 -22.66 -7.53 -5.70
CA SER A 226 -22.47 -6.25 -5.00
C SER A 226 -21.16 -6.14 -4.22
N ILE A 227 -20.50 -7.25 -3.88
CA ILE A 227 -19.22 -7.24 -3.13
C ILE A 227 -18.03 -7.12 -4.08
N MET A 228 -18.19 -7.58 -5.32
CA MET A 228 -17.13 -7.55 -6.32
C MET A 228 -16.74 -6.12 -6.71
N ASP A 229 -17.61 -5.14 -6.49
CA ASP A 229 -17.30 -3.71 -6.65
C ASP A 229 -16.27 -3.19 -5.62
N PHE A 230 -16.05 -3.93 -4.53
CA PHE A 230 -15.16 -3.53 -3.43
C PHE A 230 -13.90 -4.36 -3.28
N VAL A 231 -13.81 -5.47 -4.02
CA VAL A 231 -12.71 -6.43 -3.88
C VAL A 231 -12.05 -6.62 -5.23
N MET A 232 -10.74 -6.36 -5.28
CA MET A 232 -9.94 -6.51 -6.49
C MET A 232 -9.55 -7.97 -6.71
N PHE A 233 -9.38 -8.36 -7.97
CA PHE A 233 -8.97 -9.69 -8.37
C PHE A 233 -7.44 -9.79 -8.52
N PRO A 234 -6.83 -10.99 -8.47
CA PRO A 234 -5.38 -11.16 -8.63
C PRO A 234 -4.89 -10.98 -10.08
N SER A 235 -5.57 -10.13 -10.86
CA SER A 235 -5.19 -9.78 -12.23
C SER A 235 -4.08 -8.72 -12.21
N ASN A 236 -3.25 -8.68 -13.25
CA ASN A 236 -2.19 -7.65 -13.32
C ASN A 236 -2.76 -6.22 -13.32
N ASP A 237 -3.91 -6.02 -13.98
CA ASP A 237 -4.56 -4.72 -14.07
C ASP A 237 -5.17 -4.29 -12.73
N ASP A 238 -5.82 -5.22 -12.03
CA ASP A 238 -6.41 -4.99 -10.71
C ASP A 238 -5.34 -4.76 -9.64
N VAL A 239 -4.25 -5.53 -9.67
CA VAL A 239 -3.09 -5.32 -8.77
C VAL A 239 -2.44 -3.97 -9.04
N LYS A 240 -2.34 -3.54 -10.29
CA LYS A 240 -1.88 -2.19 -10.65
C LYS A 240 -2.85 -1.13 -10.13
N GLU A 241 -4.16 -1.31 -10.32
CA GLU A 241 -5.18 -0.35 -9.89
C GLU A 241 -5.17 -0.18 -8.36
N ILE A 242 -5.13 -1.27 -7.60
CA ILE A 242 -5.08 -1.21 -6.14
C ILE A 242 -3.80 -0.56 -5.62
N LEU A 243 -2.66 -0.81 -6.26
CA LEU A 243 -1.40 -0.12 -5.95
C LEU A 243 -1.51 1.39 -6.20
N GLN A 244 -2.12 1.79 -7.31
CA GLN A 244 -2.34 3.21 -7.62
C GLN A 244 -3.28 3.89 -6.63
N LYS A 245 -4.35 3.21 -6.20
CA LYS A 245 -5.25 3.70 -5.14
C LYS A 245 -4.52 3.81 -3.81
N THR A 246 -3.75 2.79 -3.45
CA THR A 246 -2.96 2.74 -2.22
C THR A 246 -1.93 3.87 -2.19
N ALA A 247 -1.24 4.12 -3.29
CA ALA A 247 -0.20 5.16 -3.39
C ALA A 247 -0.69 6.58 -3.04
N ARG A 248 -1.99 6.86 -3.16
CA ARG A 248 -2.59 8.17 -2.81
C ARG A 248 -2.79 8.38 -1.32
N ILE A 249 -2.94 7.30 -0.57
CA ILE A 249 -3.31 7.33 0.85
C ILE A 249 -2.25 6.71 1.76
N ILE A 250 -1.22 6.10 1.16
CA ILE A 250 -0.14 5.46 1.90
C ILE A 250 0.62 6.47 2.76
N ASP A 251 0.90 6.09 3.99
CA ASP A 251 1.67 6.89 4.92
C ASP A 251 3.17 6.53 4.89
N GLN A 252 3.98 7.32 5.59
CA GLN A 252 5.43 7.10 5.69
C GLN A 252 5.78 5.85 6.50
N GLU A 253 4.89 5.38 7.38
CA GLU A 253 5.13 4.18 8.18
C GLU A 253 5.08 2.93 7.29
N ALA A 254 4.11 2.81 6.40
CA ALA A 254 4.04 1.70 5.43
C ALA A 254 5.27 1.68 4.50
N ILE A 255 5.74 2.85 4.06
CA ILE A 255 6.97 2.98 3.27
C ILE A 255 8.19 2.49 4.06
N HIS A 256 8.31 2.90 5.32
CA HIS A 256 9.37 2.45 6.21
C HIS A 256 9.32 0.94 6.46
N VAL A 257 8.14 0.40 6.73
CA VAL A 257 7.90 -1.04 6.93
C VAL A 257 8.29 -1.85 5.69
N PHE A 258 7.92 -1.40 4.48
CA PHE A 258 8.35 -2.03 3.25
C PHE A 258 9.87 -2.01 3.11
N ASN A 259 10.49 -0.85 3.34
CA ASN A 259 11.92 -0.65 3.17
C ASN A 259 12.77 -1.52 4.11
N GLU A 260 12.29 -1.78 5.32
CA GLU A 260 12.98 -2.59 6.33
C GLU A 260 12.67 -4.09 6.24
N LYS A 261 11.44 -4.47 5.86
CA LYS A 261 11.00 -5.88 5.92
C LYS A 261 10.94 -6.63 4.61
N ALA A 262 10.86 -5.94 3.46
CA ALA A 262 10.88 -6.64 2.18
C ALA A 262 12.21 -7.38 2.03
N SER A 263 12.19 -8.59 1.46
CA SER A 263 13.39 -9.34 1.10
C SER A 263 13.87 -8.99 -0.31
N ASP A 264 15.03 -9.50 -0.68
CA ASP A 264 15.58 -9.40 -2.05
C ASP A 264 14.65 -10.08 -3.06
N SER A 265 14.06 -11.23 -2.71
CA SER A 265 13.10 -11.95 -3.55
C SER A 265 11.80 -11.17 -3.72
N ASN A 266 11.31 -10.52 -2.66
CA ASN A 266 10.14 -9.65 -2.70
C ASN A 266 10.37 -8.49 -3.67
N ARG A 267 11.49 -7.76 -3.52
CA ARG A 267 11.83 -6.62 -4.39
C ARG A 267 12.00 -7.04 -5.85
N ALA A 268 12.70 -8.14 -6.10
CA ALA A 268 12.90 -8.64 -7.47
C ALA A 268 11.57 -9.00 -8.14
N ARG A 269 10.67 -9.70 -7.44
CA ARG A 269 9.34 -10.03 -7.99
C ARG A 269 8.44 -8.82 -8.16
N PHE A 270 8.56 -7.84 -7.27
CA PHE A 270 7.81 -6.60 -7.40
C PHE A 270 8.28 -5.76 -8.59
N LEU A 271 9.60 -5.64 -8.81
CA LEU A 271 10.17 -4.97 -9.98
C LEU A 271 9.77 -5.66 -11.29
N ASP A 272 9.85 -6.99 -11.32
CA ASP A 272 9.41 -7.82 -12.45
C ASP A 272 7.93 -7.55 -12.77
N PHE A 273 7.05 -7.58 -11.76
CA PHE A 273 5.64 -7.22 -11.92
C PHE A 273 5.46 -5.80 -12.49
N LEU A 274 6.12 -4.80 -11.90
CA LEU A 274 6.02 -3.40 -12.31
C LEU A 274 6.43 -3.20 -13.78
N ALA A 275 7.49 -3.87 -14.23
CA ALA A 275 7.96 -3.82 -15.61
C ALA A 275 6.89 -4.30 -16.61
N HIS A 276 6.06 -5.29 -16.21
CA HIS A 276 5.00 -5.84 -17.05
C HIS A 276 3.72 -4.99 -17.09
N VAL A 277 3.45 -4.18 -16.06
CA VAL A 277 2.18 -3.44 -15.93
C VAL A 277 2.28 -1.95 -16.31
N CYS A 278 3.38 -1.53 -16.94
CA CYS A 278 3.54 -0.18 -17.50
C CYS A 278 2.41 0.18 -18.50
N PRO A 279 2.01 1.46 -18.60
CA PRO A 279 2.58 2.64 -17.93
C PRO A 279 2.03 2.85 -16.51
N LEU A 280 2.82 3.48 -15.64
CA LEU A 280 2.45 3.80 -14.25
C LEU A 280 1.99 5.27 -14.12
N ASN A 281 1.10 5.57 -13.18
CA ASN A 281 0.64 6.94 -12.93
C ASN A 281 1.61 7.71 -12.01
N GLY A 282 1.42 9.03 -11.90
CA GLY A 282 2.29 9.90 -11.10
C GLY A 282 2.33 9.54 -9.61
N ASP A 283 1.18 9.23 -9.00
CA ASP A 283 1.08 8.87 -7.57
C ASP A 283 1.91 7.61 -7.26
N LEU A 284 1.77 6.57 -8.10
CA LEU A 284 2.51 5.33 -7.95
C LEU A 284 4.00 5.54 -8.22
N LEU A 285 4.39 6.32 -9.23
CA LEU A 285 5.80 6.65 -9.48
C LEU A 285 6.43 7.37 -8.27
N HIS A 286 5.73 8.32 -7.67
CA HIS A 286 6.20 9.04 -6.49
C HIS A 286 6.37 8.11 -5.27
N LEU A 287 5.45 7.16 -5.07
CA LEU A 287 5.62 6.10 -4.06
C LEU A 287 6.86 5.25 -4.36
N LEU A 288 6.99 4.73 -5.58
CA LEU A 288 8.09 3.84 -5.98
C LEU A 288 9.46 4.51 -5.85
N GLN A 289 9.54 5.83 -6.07
CA GLN A 289 10.76 6.61 -5.86
C GLN A 289 11.27 6.58 -4.41
N GLN A 290 10.38 6.38 -3.43
CA GLN A 290 10.69 6.32 -2.00
C GLN A 290 10.98 4.89 -1.50
N LEU A 291 10.65 3.87 -2.30
CA LEU A 291 10.92 2.49 -1.94
C LEU A 291 12.37 2.10 -2.27
N ARG A 292 13.03 1.40 -1.35
CA ARG A 292 14.37 0.82 -1.51
C ARG A 292 14.28 -0.41 -2.41
N LEU A 293 14.11 -0.22 -3.71
CA LEU A 293 13.88 -1.30 -4.67
C LEU A 293 15.16 -1.84 -5.30
N PHE A 294 16.19 -0.99 -5.44
CA PHE A 294 17.37 -1.30 -6.23
C PHE A 294 18.59 -1.54 -5.37
N MET A 295 19.46 -2.47 -5.80
CA MET A 295 20.75 -2.67 -5.16
C MET A 295 21.67 -1.49 -5.46
N SER A 296 22.32 -0.96 -4.42
CA SER A 296 23.39 0.01 -4.59
C SER A 296 24.66 -0.67 -5.07
N ILE A 297 25.40 0.00 -5.95
CA ILE A 297 26.78 -0.39 -6.27
C ILE A 297 27.69 -0.09 -5.07
N ARG A 298 27.40 0.99 -4.33
CA ARG A 298 28.19 1.43 -3.18
C ARG A 298 27.29 2.01 -2.07
N PRO A 299 27.25 1.40 -0.87
CA PRO A 299 27.89 0.13 -0.52
C PRO A 299 27.19 -1.07 -1.16
N PRO A 300 27.95 -2.09 -1.61
CA PRO A 300 27.36 -3.29 -2.22
C PRO A 300 26.49 -4.06 -1.21
N GLY A 301 25.42 -4.68 -1.71
CA GLY A 301 24.51 -5.48 -0.89
C GLY A 301 23.50 -4.66 -0.07
N THR A 302 23.42 -3.35 -0.30
CA THR A 302 22.39 -2.50 0.30
C THR A 302 21.35 -2.10 -0.74
N PHE A 303 20.09 -2.00 -0.32
CA PHE A 303 19.03 -1.49 -1.18
C PHE A 303 18.82 0.01 -0.95
N VAL A 304 18.65 0.75 -2.03
CA VAL A 304 18.48 2.21 -2.03
C VAL A 304 17.29 2.61 -2.88
N CYS A 305 16.80 3.82 -2.62
CA CYS A 305 15.66 4.39 -3.32
C CYS A 305 16.11 5.01 -4.65
N ALA A 306 15.23 5.01 -5.66
CA ALA A 306 15.51 5.69 -6.92
C ALA A 306 15.60 7.21 -6.74
N GLN A 307 14.85 7.80 -5.80
CA GLN A 307 14.92 9.24 -5.51
C GLN A 307 16.32 9.71 -5.07
N SER A 308 17.07 8.83 -4.42
CA SER A 308 18.45 9.09 -3.97
C SER A 308 19.48 8.57 -4.97
N SER A 309 19.09 8.31 -6.21
CA SER A 309 19.93 7.69 -7.25
C SER A 309 19.84 8.52 -8.54
N THR A 310 20.98 8.75 -9.18
CA THR A 310 21.03 9.51 -10.44
C THR A 310 21.26 8.59 -11.63
N PHE A 311 22.03 7.54 -11.40
CA PHE A 311 22.51 6.66 -12.45
C PHE A 311 22.22 5.21 -12.14
N PHE A 312 22.05 4.41 -13.19
CA PHE A 312 22.07 2.96 -13.08
C PHE A 312 23.10 2.34 -14.02
N VAL A 313 23.64 1.19 -13.60
CA VAL A 313 24.50 0.33 -14.42
C VAL A 313 23.82 -1.02 -14.57
N ARG A 314 23.84 -1.58 -15.78
CA ARG A 314 23.30 -2.92 -16.00
C ARG A 314 24.18 -3.96 -15.33
N GLU A 315 23.57 -4.95 -14.68
CA GLU A 315 24.31 -6.08 -14.06
C GLU A 315 25.29 -6.74 -15.03
N SER A 316 24.88 -6.95 -16.29
CA SER A 316 25.70 -7.55 -17.34
C SER A 316 26.89 -6.70 -17.79
N GLU A 317 26.91 -5.41 -17.47
CA GLU A 317 27.94 -4.46 -17.88
C GLU A 317 28.92 -4.14 -16.76
N LYS A 318 28.62 -4.53 -15.51
CA LYS A 318 29.40 -4.19 -14.31
C LYS A 318 30.89 -4.51 -14.44
N ASP A 319 31.23 -5.65 -15.04
CA ASP A 319 32.61 -6.12 -15.19
C ASP A 319 33.40 -5.39 -16.29
N GLN A 320 32.72 -4.57 -17.12
CA GLN A 320 33.38 -3.73 -18.11
C GLN A 320 34.04 -2.51 -17.45
N PHE A 321 33.55 -2.10 -16.27
CA PHE A 321 34.05 -0.95 -15.55
C PHE A 321 35.32 -1.28 -14.76
N PRO A 322 36.21 -0.29 -14.57
CA PRO A 322 37.45 -0.46 -13.83
C PRO A 322 37.26 -0.80 -12.34
N VAL A 323 37.89 -1.89 -11.89
CA VAL A 323 37.76 -2.43 -10.51
C VAL A 323 38.32 -1.51 -9.43
N ASN A 324 39.32 -0.66 -9.77
CA ASN A 324 40.02 0.20 -8.81
C ASN A 324 39.59 1.67 -8.88
N ILE A 325 38.47 1.96 -9.53
CA ILE A 325 37.96 3.32 -9.66
C ILE A 325 36.59 3.36 -9.02
N GLN A 326 36.40 4.33 -8.13
CA GLN A 326 35.15 4.41 -7.37
C GLN A 326 33.99 4.80 -8.30
N TYR A 327 32.86 4.10 -8.21
CA TYR A 327 31.63 4.57 -8.84
C TYR A 327 31.19 5.91 -8.25
N PRO A 328 30.46 6.74 -9.01
CA PRO A 328 29.76 7.88 -8.43
C PRO A 328 28.90 7.43 -7.25
N ASP A 329 28.79 8.29 -6.25
CA ASP A 329 27.80 8.10 -5.21
C ASP A 329 26.40 8.09 -5.87
N HIS A 330 25.44 7.38 -5.27
CA HIS A 330 24.06 7.33 -5.78
C HIS A 330 23.90 6.59 -7.12
N CYS A 331 24.68 5.52 -7.34
CA CYS A 331 24.55 4.63 -8.50
C CYS A 331 23.95 3.27 -8.12
N ILE A 332 22.93 2.85 -8.84
CA ILE A 332 22.23 1.57 -8.63
C ILE A 332 22.62 0.52 -9.68
N LEU A 333 22.49 -0.74 -9.30
CA LEU A 333 22.69 -1.89 -10.15
C LEU A 333 21.32 -2.44 -10.57
N VAL A 334 21.14 -2.62 -11.88
CA VAL A 334 19.82 -2.91 -12.47
C VAL A 334 19.90 -4.09 -13.42
N LYS A 335 18.93 -5.00 -13.35
CA LYS A 335 18.77 -6.10 -14.31
C LYS A 335 18.14 -5.57 -15.59
N LYS A 336 18.37 -6.26 -16.71
CA LYS A 336 17.77 -5.89 -17.99
C LYS A 336 16.24 -5.80 -17.95
N SER A 337 15.56 -6.64 -17.16
CA SER A 337 14.11 -6.59 -16.95
C SER A 337 13.64 -5.32 -16.23
N ASP A 338 14.49 -4.73 -15.39
CA ASP A 338 14.12 -3.68 -14.44
C ASP A 338 14.52 -2.29 -14.96
N GLU A 339 15.22 -2.24 -16.10
CA GLU A 339 15.73 -1.02 -16.74
C GLU A 339 14.62 0.01 -17.00
N VAL A 340 13.50 -0.44 -17.56
CA VAL A 340 12.34 0.42 -17.84
C VAL A 340 11.84 1.10 -16.57
N ILE A 341 11.85 0.39 -15.44
CA ILE A 341 11.41 0.96 -14.15
C ILE A 341 12.44 1.95 -13.62
N ALA A 342 13.74 1.64 -13.69
CA ALA A 342 14.78 2.58 -13.26
C ALA A 342 14.71 3.90 -14.05
N GLU A 343 14.52 3.82 -15.37
CA GLU A 343 14.35 4.99 -16.25
C GLU A 343 13.08 5.79 -15.92
N LEU A 344 11.95 5.11 -15.74
CA LEU A 344 10.69 5.76 -15.34
C LEU A 344 10.79 6.49 -13.99
N LEU A 345 11.64 6.02 -13.09
CA LEU A 345 11.89 6.65 -11.80
C LEU A 345 12.94 7.77 -11.85
N GLY A 346 13.50 8.06 -13.03
CA GLY A 346 14.40 9.18 -13.28
C GLY A 346 15.89 8.84 -13.26
N CYS A 347 16.26 7.55 -13.18
CA CYS A 347 17.66 7.15 -13.25
C CYS A 347 18.12 7.07 -14.72
N THR A 348 19.34 7.55 -15.00
CA THR A 348 19.93 7.50 -16.35
C THR A 348 20.91 6.33 -16.49
N HIS A 349 20.89 5.63 -17.61
CA HIS A 349 21.86 4.56 -17.90
C HIS A 349 23.28 5.14 -17.96
N MET A 350 24.16 4.66 -17.10
CA MET A 350 25.57 4.99 -17.12
C MET A 350 26.33 3.99 -17.98
N THR A 351 26.72 4.42 -19.18
CA THR A 351 27.65 3.67 -20.03
C THR A 351 29.09 3.84 -19.55
N LEU A 352 29.99 2.94 -19.97
CA LEU A 352 31.41 3.05 -19.68
C LEU A 352 32.01 4.39 -20.17
N CYS A 353 31.61 4.88 -21.35
CA CYS A 353 32.06 6.18 -21.86
C CYS A 353 31.57 7.33 -20.98
N THR A 354 30.30 7.32 -20.56
CA THR A 354 29.72 8.35 -19.67
C THR A 354 30.45 8.37 -18.33
N PHE A 355 30.70 7.20 -17.76
CA PHE A 355 31.47 7.06 -16.53
C PHE A 355 32.89 7.62 -16.67
N MET A 356 33.60 7.26 -17.75
CA MET A 356 34.94 7.77 -18.00
C MET A 356 34.96 9.28 -18.18
N GLN A 357 33.99 9.84 -18.90
CA GLN A 357 33.86 11.29 -19.08
C GLN A 357 33.64 12.01 -17.74
N LEU A 358 32.74 11.51 -16.89
CA LEU A 358 32.51 12.07 -15.54
C LEU A 358 33.80 12.03 -14.70
N LYS A 359 34.54 10.92 -14.75
CA LYS A 359 35.79 10.78 -13.99
C LYS A 359 36.89 11.68 -14.50
N LEU A 360 37.08 11.77 -15.81
CA LEU A 360 38.10 12.61 -16.43
C LEU A 360 37.83 14.10 -16.18
N ASN A 361 36.58 14.54 -16.24
CA ASN A 361 36.19 15.90 -15.85
C ASN A 361 36.49 16.18 -14.37
N GLY A 362 36.30 15.20 -13.49
CA GLY A 362 36.67 15.32 -12.07
C GLY A 362 38.18 15.48 -11.85
N VAL A 363 39.02 14.78 -12.63
CA VAL A 363 40.49 14.90 -12.53
C VAL A 363 40.97 16.33 -12.83
N GLN A 364 40.28 17.08 -13.68
CA GLN A 364 40.64 18.47 -13.98
C GLN A 364 40.49 19.41 -12.77
N LEU A 365 39.65 19.06 -11.80
CA LEU A 365 39.27 19.92 -10.68
C LEU A 365 40.08 19.65 -9.40
N ASP A 366 40.71 18.49 -9.26
CA ASP A 366 41.41 18.03 -8.05
C ASP A 366 42.94 17.94 -8.21
N VAL A 367 43.67 18.04 -7.09
CA VAL A 367 45.09 17.65 -7.02
C VAL A 367 45.19 16.16 -7.38
N PHE A 368 45.93 15.83 -8.45
CA PHE A 368 46.08 14.48 -9.01
C PHE A 368 46.17 13.38 -7.94
N THR A 369 45.04 12.74 -7.65
CA THR A 369 44.91 11.71 -6.61
C THR A 369 45.33 10.33 -7.12
N ASN A 370 45.49 9.35 -6.22
CA ASN A 370 45.70 7.96 -6.62
C ASN A 370 44.53 7.41 -7.49
N ASP A 371 43.29 7.84 -7.22
CA ASP A 371 42.12 7.49 -8.04
C ASP A 371 42.25 8.08 -9.46
N SER A 372 42.69 9.34 -9.57
CA SER A 372 42.98 10.01 -10.86
C SER A 372 44.03 9.25 -11.68
N LYS A 373 45.08 8.75 -11.03
CA LYS A 373 46.10 7.92 -11.68
C LYS A 373 45.49 6.63 -12.25
N HIS A 374 44.63 5.95 -11.49
CA HIS A 374 43.96 4.74 -11.97
C HIS A 374 43.02 5.03 -13.14
N VAL A 375 42.27 6.13 -13.09
CA VAL A 375 41.41 6.62 -14.19
C VAL A 375 42.20 6.82 -15.47
N ILE A 376 43.28 7.60 -15.41
CA ILE A 376 44.13 7.89 -16.56
C ILE A 376 44.78 6.61 -17.11
N LEU A 377 45.32 5.75 -16.25
CA LEU A 377 45.95 4.50 -16.71
C LEU A 377 44.94 3.55 -17.36
N TYR A 378 43.73 3.45 -16.83
CA TYR A 378 42.67 2.63 -17.42
C TYR A 378 42.24 3.20 -18.78
N PHE A 379 42.07 4.53 -18.88
CA PHE A 379 41.77 5.23 -20.13
C PHE A 379 42.84 4.96 -21.19
N LEU A 380 44.12 5.19 -20.87
CA LEU A 380 45.23 4.99 -21.81
C LEU A 380 45.33 3.55 -22.32
N LYS A 381 45.08 2.56 -21.45
CA LYS A 381 45.05 1.13 -21.82
C LYS A 381 43.93 0.78 -22.80
N ASN A 382 42.83 1.55 -22.78
CA ASN A 382 41.60 1.24 -23.49
C ASN A 382 41.18 2.40 -24.40
N ILE A 383 42.12 3.26 -24.83
CA ILE A 383 41.81 4.53 -25.50
C ILE A 383 40.93 4.34 -26.75
N ASP A 384 41.11 3.22 -27.46
CA ASP A 384 40.34 2.87 -28.66
C ASP A 384 38.83 2.66 -28.38
N LYS A 385 38.42 2.55 -27.11
CA LYS A 385 37.01 2.44 -26.70
C LYS A 385 36.39 3.81 -26.39
N PHE A 386 37.16 4.89 -26.42
CA PHE A 386 36.79 6.19 -25.86
C PHE A 386 36.99 7.37 -26.82
N ASP A 387 36.72 7.19 -28.11
CA ASP A 387 36.90 8.23 -29.13
C ASP A 387 36.20 9.56 -28.75
N ASN A 388 35.01 9.46 -28.14
CA ASN A 388 34.19 10.59 -27.71
C ASN A 388 34.67 11.29 -26.42
N VAL A 389 35.75 10.81 -25.79
CA VAL A 389 36.30 11.38 -24.55
C VAL A 389 37.77 11.80 -24.71
N ILE A 390 38.34 11.61 -25.91
CA ILE A 390 39.74 11.97 -26.24
C ILE A 390 39.98 13.46 -26.00
N ASP A 391 39.10 14.34 -26.50
CA ASP A 391 39.25 15.80 -26.37
C ASP A 391 39.25 16.25 -24.90
N THR A 392 38.42 15.61 -24.06
CA THR A 392 38.43 15.88 -22.62
C THR A 392 39.75 15.45 -21.98
N ALA A 393 40.25 14.26 -22.36
CA ALA A 393 41.47 13.69 -21.80
C ALA A 393 42.75 14.41 -22.25
N SER A 394 42.79 14.96 -23.48
CA SER A 394 43.95 15.70 -24.00
C SER A 394 44.20 17.01 -23.25
N GLU A 395 43.16 17.57 -22.64
CA GLU A 395 43.25 18.81 -21.87
C GLU A 395 43.73 18.59 -20.42
N ILE A 396 43.85 17.34 -19.96
CA ILE A 396 44.23 17.04 -18.57
C ILE A 396 45.76 17.09 -18.42
N PRO A 397 46.31 17.91 -17.51
CA PRO A 397 47.74 17.93 -17.24
C PRO A 397 48.13 16.79 -16.28
N PHE A 398 48.53 15.64 -16.82
CA PHE A 398 48.89 14.46 -16.02
C PHE A 398 50.27 13.86 -16.34
N ILE A 399 50.96 14.35 -17.36
CA ILE A 399 52.33 13.91 -17.68
C ILE A 399 53.30 14.74 -16.86
N LYS A 400 54.29 14.11 -16.22
CA LYS A 400 55.37 14.83 -15.54
C LYS A 400 56.48 15.16 -16.53
N ASN A 401 56.84 16.43 -16.67
CA ASN A 401 58.02 16.86 -17.42
C ASN A 401 59.31 16.66 -16.58
N THR A 402 60.47 17.07 -17.10
CA THR A 402 61.78 16.85 -16.46
C THR A 402 61.97 17.65 -15.16
N VAL A 403 61.25 18.76 -14.98
CA VAL A 403 61.23 19.52 -13.72
C VAL A 403 60.14 19.08 -12.74
N GLY A 404 59.34 18.06 -13.09
CA GLY A 404 58.31 17.49 -12.22
C GLY A 404 56.96 18.22 -12.23
N GLN A 405 56.76 19.17 -13.13
CA GLN A 405 55.47 19.82 -13.37
C GLN A 405 54.54 18.89 -14.15
N SER A 406 53.25 18.91 -13.81
CA SER A 406 52.22 18.20 -14.59
C SER A 406 51.84 19.05 -15.81
N VAL A 407 51.98 18.47 -17.01
CA VAL A 407 51.72 19.09 -18.30
C VAL A 407 50.77 18.23 -19.14
N LYS A 408 50.17 18.83 -20.15
CA LYS A 408 49.24 18.13 -21.07
C LYS A 408 50.03 17.22 -22.03
N PRO A 409 49.39 16.16 -22.56
CA PRO A 409 49.98 15.36 -23.64
C PRO A 409 50.47 16.19 -24.84
N SER A 410 49.73 17.23 -25.23
CA SER A 410 50.08 18.12 -26.34
C SER A 410 51.29 19.03 -26.09
N GLU A 411 51.76 19.13 -24.85
CA GLU A 411 52.88 20.00 -24.47
C GLU A 411 54.22 19.28 -24.49
N VAL A 412 54.24 17.95 -24.65
CA VAL A 412 55.46 17.13 -24.67
C VAL A 412 55.73 16.49 -26.04
N PHE A 413 57.00 16.25 -26.32
CA PHE A 413 57.46 15.46 -27.46
C PHE A 413 57.60 13.98 -27.11
N ASP A 414 57.44 13.12 -28.12
CA ASP A 414 57.65 11.68 -28.01
C ASP A 414 59.11 11.36 -27.61
N PRO A 415 59.35 10.78 -26.42
CA PRO A 415 60.70 10.47 -25.97
C PRO A 415 61.32 9.29 -26.72
N PHE A 416 60.61 8.64 -27.65
CA PHE A 416 61.15 7.58 -28.51
C PHE A 416 61.48 8.07 -29.93
N ASP A 417 61.29 9.37 -30.19
CA ASP A 417 61.69 10.02 -31.43
C ASP A 417 63.12 10.56 -31.31
N GLU A 418 64.08 9.85 -31.91
CA GLU A 418 65.50 10.21 -31.86
C GLU A 418 65.82 11.52 -32.59
N PHE A 419 65.01 11.93 -33.55
CA PHE A 419 65.18 13.22 -34.22
C PHE A 419 64.80 14.37 -33.29
N LEU A 420 63.61 14.29 -32.67
CA LEU A 420 63.15 15.31 -31.71
C LEU A 420 64.08 15.43 -30.51
N LYS A 421 64.57 14.30 -29.98
CA LYS A 421 65.57 14.27 -28.89
C LYS A 421 66.86 15.03 -29.21
N ARG A 422 67.33 14.95 -30.45
CA ARG A 422 68.53 15.67 -30.90
C ARG A 422 68.23 17.16 -31.08
N LEU A 423 67.04 17.49 -31.59
CA LEU A 423 66.65 18.86 -31.88
C LEU A 423 66.41 19.69 -30.62
N PHE A 424 65.74 19.10 -29.62
CA PHE A 424 65.36 19.76 -28.36
C PHE A 424 66.21 19.28 -27.17
N HIS A 425 67.49 18.99 -27.41
CA HIS A 425 68.38 18.47 -26.39
C HIS A 425 68.56 19.46 -25.23
N GLY A 426 68.24 19.02 -24.01
CA GLY A 426 68.37 19.84 -22.80
C GLY A 426 67.17 20.74 -22.50
N GLU A 427 66.12 20.71 -23.32
CA GLU A 427 64.86 21.42 -23.05
C GLU A 427 63.88 20.57 -22.23
N ASP A 428 63.05 21.24 -21.43
CA ASP A 428 62.03 20.62 -20.57
C ASP A 428 60.73 20.30 -21.34
N VAL A 429 60.89 19.61 -22.46
CA VAL A 429 59.81 19.30 -23.41
C VAL A 429 59.58 17.79 -23.57
N PHE A 430 60.29 16.98 -22.78
CA PHE A 430 60.13 15.53 -22.73
C PHE A 430 59.58 15.11 -21.36
N PRO A 431 58.85 13.98 -21.31
CA PRO A 431 58.42 13.41 -20.03
C PRO A 431 59.59 12.91 -19.18
N SER A 432 59.51 13.05 -17.85
CA SER A 432 60.52 12.53 -16.91
C SER A 432 60.47 11.01 -16.73
N ALA A 433 59.27 10.41 -16.77
CA ALA A 433 59.05 8.98 -16.58
C ALA A 433 58.89 8.23 -17.93
N VAL A 434 59.96 8.19 -18.73
CA VAL A 434 59.93 7.59 -20.08
C VAL A 434 59.46 6.13 -20.08
N ASP A 435 59.83 5.35 -19.06
CA ASP A 435 59.43 3.94 -18.97
C ASP A 435 57.94 3.75 -18.64
N ASP A 436 57.30 4.71 -17.96
CA ASP A 436 55.85 4.69 -17.70
C ASP A 436 55.03 5.01 -18.96
N ILE A 437 55.64 5.69 -19.93
CA ILE A 437 54.99 6.11 -21.19
C ILE A 437 55.10 5.05 -22.27
N ARG A 438 56.19 4.27 -22.28
CA ARG A 438 56.46 3.23 -23.29
C ARG A 438 55.25 2.32 -23.57
N PRO A 439 54.53 1.79 -22.56
CA PRO A 439 53.40 0.88 -22.79
C PRO A 439 52.19 1.57 -23.42
N TYR A 440 52.10 2.91 -23.34
CA TYR A 440 50.94 3.70 -23.76
C TYR A 440 51.29 4.71 -24.85
N ARG A 441 52.46 4.60 -25.50
CA ARG A 441 52.96 5.57 -26.49
C ARG A 441 51.90 5.96 -27.54
N ASN A 442 51.21 4.97 -28.11
CA ASN A 442 50.16 5.22 -29.11
C ASN A 442 48.98 6.01 -28.54
N ALA A 443 48.58 5.75 -27.29
CA ALA A 443 47.52 6.49 -26.62
C ALA A 443 47.93 7.94 -26.38
N PHE A 444 49.18 8.19 -25.97
CA PHE A 444 49.71 9.54 -25.82
C PHE A 444 49.78 10.31 -27.14
N ILE A 445 50.17 9.65 -28.24
CA ILE A 445 50.13 10.26 -29.59
C ILE A 445 48.69 10.64 -29.96
N LYS A 446 47.72 9.76 -29.70
CA LYS A 446 46.29 10.07 -29.92
C LYS A 446 45.78 11.24 -29.09
N LEU A 447 46.34 11.45 -27.90
CA LEU A 447 46.04 12.60 -27.03
C LEU A 447 46.78 13.89 -27.44
N GLY A 448 47.57 13.87 -28.52
CA GLY A 448 48.25 15.04 -29.07
C GLY A 448 49.74 15.13 -28.77
N MET A 449 50.38 14.09 -28.19
CA MET A 449 51.83 14.06 -28.01
C MET A 449 52.54 14.21 -29.36
N LYS A 450 53.46 15.18 -29.44
CA LYS A 450 54.11 15.58 -30.68
C LYS A 450 55.13 14.53 -31.11
N ARG A 451 55.06 14.13 -32.38
CA ARG A 451 56.01 13.22 -33.04
C ARG A 451 56.49 13.85 -34.36
N ASN A 452 57.63 13.41 -34.87
CA ASN A 452 57.99 13.70 -36.25
C ASN A 452 57.12 12.82 -37.17
N GLU A 453 56.42 13.44 -38.14
CA GLU A 453 55.57 12.73 -39.10
C GLU A 453 56.33 12.30 -40.36
#